data_AF-A0A941U1Z1-F1
#
_entry.id   AF-A0A941U1Z1-F1
#
_cell.length_a   1.000
_cell.length_b   1.000
_cell.length_c   1.000
_cell.angle_alpha   90.00
_cell.angle_beta   90.00
_cell.angle_gamma   90.00
#
_symmetry.space_group_name_H-M   'P 1'
#
loop_
_entity.id
_entity.type
_entity.pdbx_description
1 polymer ?
#
loop_
_entity_poly.entity_id
_entity_poly.type
_entity_poly.pdbx_seq_one_letter_code
_entity_poly.pdbx_strand_id
1 'polypeptide(L)'
;RAMVKGLIAGEEPGSLLVHARGALKRKTEALAAGLDGELSARHRFVLRQLHGHIEVLERQLAEIDAYLIEAMAPYAWAHGLLQTVPGIDRIAAALILIEIGDDMARFGSPERLACWAALSPGNHESAGKRKSGRIGHGNTAIRHILCECANAARMTRSTLAAKYRSLMVRKSHKKAIVAVAHKMLRLIYLLLSRREPYIDRGIDYAAMSARKNAPRWIRQLEAIGKWPQPAAAGNSAAAH
;
A
#
# COMPACT_ATOMS: atom_id res chain seq x y z
N ARG A 1 20.74 3.16 -7.99
CA ARG A 1 21.84 3.72 -7.17
C ARG A 1 23.21 3.30 -7.70
N ALA A 2 23.48 2.00 -7.88
CA ALA A 2 24.75 1.51 -8.42
C ALA A 2 25.17 2.20 -9.74
N MET A 3 24.27 2.31 -10.72
CA MET A 3 24.55 3.03 -11.98
C MET A 3 25.02 4.48 -11.75
N VAL A 4 24.32 5.26 -10.93
CA VAL A 4 24.69 6.66 -10.68
C VAL A 4 26.04 6.76 -9.96
N LYS A 5 26.31 5.85 -9.02
CA LYS A 5 27.62 5.77 -8.33
C LYS A 5 28.75 5.47 -9.32
N GLY A 6 28.56 4.52 -10.23
CA GLY A 6 29.53 4.20 -11.28
C GLY A 6 29.77 5.35 -12.25
N LEU A 7 28.71 6.07 -12.67
CA LEU A 7 28.86 7.28 -13.50
C LEU A 7 29.68 8.38 -12.79
N ILE A 8 29.50 8.55 -11.47
CA ILE A 8 30.28 9.50 -10.65
C ILE A 8 31.73 9.04 -10.51
N ALA A 9 31.97 7.73 -10.41
CA ALA A 9 33.29 7.11 -10.34
C ALA A 9 34.04 7.14 -11.69
N GLY A 10 33.34 7.44 -12.79
CA GLY A 10 33.92 7.48 -14.13
C GLY A 10 33.95 6.13 -14.84
N GLU A 11 33.16 5.16 -14.38
CA GLU A 11 32.99 3.88 -15.06
C GLU A 11 32.31 4.07 -16.43
N GLU A 12 32.62 3.16 -17.35
CA GLU A 12 32.08 3.19 -18.71
C GLU A 12 30.56 2.94 -18.68
N PRO A 13 29.73 3.81 -19.30
CA PRO A 13 28.28 3.73 -19.15
C PRO A 13 27.65 2.40 -19.59
N GLY A 14 28.20 1.75 -20.62
CA GLY A 14 27.77 0.42 -21.08
C GLY A 14 27.91 -0.65 -20.00
N SER A 15 29.03 -0.66 -19.26
CA SER A 15 29.26 -1.58 -18.15
C SER A 15 28.21 -1.46 -17.03
N LEU A 16 27.66 -0.26 -16.83
CA LEU A 16 26.70 0.04 -15.77
C LEU A 16 25.29 -0.48 -16.07
N LEU A 17 24.98 -0.80 -17.33
CA LEU A 17 23.67 -1.32 -17.74
C LEU A 17 23.33 -2.65 -17.04
N VAL A 18 24.34 -3.41 -16.59
CA VAL A 18 24.15 -4.61 -15.77
C VAL A 18 23.39 -4.34 -14.47
N HIS A 19 23.47 -3.10 -13.97
CA HIS A 19 22.78 -2.67 -12.77
C HIS A 19 21.33 -2.22 -13.00
N ALA A 20 20.81 -2.28 -14.24
CA ALA A 20 19.42 -1.97 -14.54
C ALA A 20 18.44 -2.94 -13.85
N ARG A 21 17.42 -2.40 -13.18
CA ARG A 21 16.43 -3.17 -12.40
C ARG A 21 14.99 -2.85 -12.79
N GLY A 22 14.11 -3.86 -12.69
CA GLY A 22 12.67 -3.69 -12.93
C GLY A 22 12.36 -3.15 -14.32
N ALA A 23 11.57 -2.07 -14.38
CA ALA A 23 11.18 -1.45 -15.65
C ALA A 23 12.36 -0.90 -16.46
N LEU A 24 13.50 -0.59 -15.83
CA LEU A 24 14.71 -0.11 -16.52
C LEU A 24 15.34 -1.21 -17.38
N LYS A 25 15.18 -2.50 -17.05
CA LYS A 25 15.69 -3.61 -17.88
C LYS A 25 15.07 -3.64 -19.29
N ARG A 26 13.86 -3.10 -19.45
CA ARG A 26 13.17 -3.00 -20.74
C ARG A 26 13.58 -1.75 -21.52
N LYS A 27 14.37 -0.86 -20.91
CA LYS A 27 14.80 0.42 -21.48
C LYS A 27 16.32 0.47 -21.65
N THR A 28 16.99 -0.67 -21.61
CA THR A 28 18.46 -0.75 -21.63
C THR A 28 19.05 -0.14 -22.89
N GLU A 29 18.44 -0.36 -24.06
CA GLU A 29 18.87 0.25 -25.33
C GLU A 29 18.71 1.77 -25.32
N ALA A 30 17.57 2.28 -24.83
CA ALA A 30 17.34 3.71 -24.69
C ALA A 30 18.27 4.37 -23.65
N LEU A 31 18.64 3.63 -22.60
CA LEU A 31 19.63 4.07 -21.62
C LEU A 31 21.03 4.12 -22.25
N ALA A 32 21.42 3.11 -23.02
CA ALA A 32 22.70 3.09 -23.73
C ALA A 32 22.81 4.28 -24.68
N ALA A 33 21.78 4.51 -25.52
CA ALA A 33 21.73 5.65 -26.43
C ALA A 33 21.71 7.02 -25.72
N GLY A 34 21.07 7.11 -24.55
CA GLY A 34 21.05 8.34 -23.74
C GLY A 34 22.35 8.60 -22.98
N LEU A 35 23.22 7.60 -22.86
CA LEU A 35 24.53 7.67 -22.21
C LEU A 35 25.68 7.85 -23.22
N ASP A 36 25.36 8.02 -24.51
CA ASP A 36 26.29 8.16 -25.64
C ASP A 36 27.02 9.52 -25.68
N GLY A 37 27.12 10.21 -24.54
CA GLY A 37 27.74 11.52 -24.39
C GLY A 37 28.82 11.53 -23.31
N GLU A 38 29.89 12.30 -23.53
CA GLU A 38 30.97 12.40 -22.55
C GLU A 38 30.55 13.12 -21.27
N LEU A 39 30.57 12.38 -20.16
CA LEU A 39 30.46 12.94 -18.82
C LEU A 39 31.77 13.64 -18.43
N SER A 40 31.90 14.90 -18.83
CA SER A 40 33.02 15.76 -18.44
C SER A 40 33.23 15.81 -16.91
N ALA A 41 34.43 16.21 -16.48
CA ALA A 41 34.76 16.36 -15.05
C ALA A 41 33.78 17.30 -14.30
N ARG A 42 33.32 18.38 -14.96
CA ARG A 42 32.30 19.29 -14.41
C ARG A 42 30.95 18.60 -14.17
N HIS A 43 30.51 17.73 -15.08
CA HIS A 43 29.25 16.99 -14.91
C HIS A 43 29.35 16.00 -13.75
N ARG A 44 30.47 15.27 -13.66
CA ARG A 44 30.73 14.34 -12.56
C ARG A 44 30.81 15.06 -11.21
N PHE A 45 31.39 16.25 -11.16
CA PHE A 45 31.42 17.08 -9.96
C PHE A 45 30.00 17.41 -9.47
N VAL A 46 29.14 17.95 -10.36
CA VAL A 46 27.74 18.29 -10.00
C VAL A 46 26.95 17.06 -9.58
N LEU A 47 27.06 15.95 -10.32
CA LEU A 47 26.39 14.69 -9.98
C LEU A 47 26.81 14.18 -8.60
N ARG A 48 28.10 14.30 -8.25
CA ARG A 48 28.61 13.91 -6.93
C ARG A 48 27.99 14.74 -5.81
N GLN A 49 27.86 16.06 -6.00
CA GLN A 49 27.24 16.94 -5.00
C GLN A 49 25.76 16.62 -4.81
N LEU A 50 25.01 16.47 -5.91
CA LEU A 50 23.58 16.11 -5.86
C LEU A 50 23.37 14.74 -5.22
N HIS A 51 24.22 13.76 -5.56
CA HIS A 51 24.16 12.44 -4.95
C HIS A 51 24.46 12.47 -3.46
N GLY A 52 25.48 13.22 -3.05
CA GLY A 52 25.80 13.42 -1.63
C GLY A 52 24.65 14.07 -0.85
N HIS A 53 24.00 15.09 -1.41
CA HIS A 53 22.81 15.69 -0.80
C HIS A 53 21.66 14.69 -0.64
N ILE A 54 21.40 13.86 -1.66
CA ILE A 54 20.37 12.81 -1.58
C ILE A 54 20.72 11.81 -0.47
N GLU A 55 21.98 11.38 -0.35
CA GLU A 55 22.40 10.45 0.71
C GLU A 55 22.24 11.06 2.12
N VAL A 56 22.54 12.35 2.27
CA VAL A 56 22.31 13.08 3.54
C VAL A 56 20.83 13.12 3.90
N LEU A 57 19.97 13.51 2.97
CA LEU A 57 18.53 13.61 3.19
C LEU A 57 17.91 12.25 3.52
N GLU A 58 18.37 11.18 2.87
CA GLU A 58 17.90 9.83 3.14
C GLU A 58 18.29 9.32 4.52
N ARG A 59 19.52 9.63 4.96
CA ARG A 59 19.95 9.30 6.32
C ARG A 59 19.12 10.05 7.35
N GLN A 60 18.92 11.35 7.17
CA GLN A 60 18.08 12.16 8.07
C GLN A 60 16.63 11.66 8.10
N LEU A 61 16.08 11.29 6.94
CA LEU A 61 14.74 10.71 6.87
C LEU A 61 14.66 9.39 7.66
N ALA A 62 15.67 8.53 7.54
CA ALA A 62 15.71 7.27 8.28
C ALA A 62 15.82 7.46 9.80
N GLU A 63 16.59 8.46 10.25
CA GLU A 63 16.70 8.84 11.66
C GLU A 63 15.35 9.34 12.21
N ILE A 64 14.67 10.21 11.46
CA ILE A 64 13.34 10.73 11.83
C ILE A 64 12.30 9.61 11.83
N ASP A 65 12.31 8.73 10.84
CA ASP A 65 11.41 7.58 10.77
C ASP A 65 11.61 6.65 11.98
N ALA A 66 12.86 6.40 12.39
CA ALA A 66 13.16 5.58 13.56
C ALA A 66 12.60 6.22 14.85
N TYR A 67 12.89 7.51 15.06
CA TYR A 67 12.38 8.27 16.19
C TYR A 67 10.84 8.27 16.23
N LEU A 68 10.20 8.48 15.07
CA LEU A 68 8.74 8.44 14.94
C LEU A 68 8.17 7.08 15.37
N ILE A 69 8.77 5.98 14.90
CA ILE A 69 8.31 4.63 15.24
C ILE A 69 8.50 4.32 16.72
N GLU A 70 9.61 4.74 17.33
CA GLU A 70 9.81 4.62 18.78
C GLU A 70 8.75 5.38 19.57
N ALA A 71 8.40 6.61 19.13
CA ALA A 71 7.35 7.41 19.74
C ALA A 71 5.94 6.78 19.64
N MET A 72 5.73 5.78 18.77
CA MET A 72 4.47 5.04 18.67
C MET A 72 4.31 3.96 19.75
N ALA A 73 5.29 3.72 20.62
CA ALA A 73 5.21 2.69 21.67
C ALA A 73 3.93 2.77 22.54
N PRO A 74 3.46 3.95 23.00
CA PRO A 74 2.19 4.06 23.75
C PRO A 74 0.95 3.70 22.92
N TYR A 75 1.05 3.80 21.59
CA TYR A 75 -0.02 3.57 20.64
C TYR A 75 0.16 2.26 19.85
N ALA A 76 1.01 1.35 20.33
CA ALA A 76 1.42 0.15 19.60
C ALA A 76 0.23 -0.70 19.12
N TRP A 77 -0.84 -0.79 19.94
CA TRP A 77 -2.06 -1.51 19.58
C TRP A 77 -2.74 -0.90 18.34
N ALA A 78 -2.92 0.43 18.33
CA ALA A 78 -3.56 1.14 17.24
C ALA A 78 -2.66 1.16 16.00
N HIS A 79 -1.35 1.37 16.21
CA HIS A 79 -0.34 1.41 15.17
C HIS A 79 -0.24 0.08 14.42
N GLY A 80 -0.22 -1.04 15.15
CA GLY A 80 -0.26 -2.38 14.56
C GLY A 80 -1.60 -2.66 13.85
N LEU A 81 -2.71 -2.17 14.42
CA LEU A 81 -4.04 -2.36 13.84
C LEU A 81 -4.16 -1.72 12.46
N LEU A 82 -3.70 -0.48 12.30
CA LEU A 82 -3.81 0.24 11.02
C LEU A 82 -2.99 -0.42 9.90
N GLN A 83 -1.85 -1.04 10.25
CA GLN A 83 -1.00 -1.77 9.30
C GLN A 83 -1.66 -3.04 8.73
N THR A 84 -2.78 -3.50 9.30
CA THR A 84 -3.56 -4.62 8.74
C THR A 84 -4.31 -4.23 7.47
N VAL A 85 -4.51 -2.92 7.23
CA VAL A 85 -5.21 -2.41 6.05
C VAL A 85 -4.26 -2.40 4.84
N PRO A 86 -4.65 -3.02 3.70
CA PRO A 86 -3.83 -3.00 2.49
C PRO A 86 -3.49 -1.58 2.04
N GLY A 87 -2.20 -1.31 1.85
CA GLY A 87 -1.70 0.00 1.42
C GLY A 87 -1.32 0.95 2.56
N ILE A 88 -1.54 0.58 3.83
CA ILE A 88 -1.04 1.32 4.99
C ILE A 88 0.22 0.64 5.49
N ASP A 89 1.36 1.33 5.41
CA ASP A 89 2.62 0.86 5.99
C ASP A 89 2.85 1.43 7.39
N ARG A 90 4.00 1.09 8.00
CA ARG A 90 4.35 1.52 9.36
C ARG A 90 4.39 3.05 9.52
N ILE A 91 4.89 3.78 8.51
CA ILE A 91 5.05 5.24 8.59
C ILE A 91 3.70 5.89 8.37
N ALA A 92 2.95 5.46 7.35
CA ALA A 92 1.59 5.94 7.10
C ALA A 92 0.66 5.70 8.29
N ALA A 93 0.75 4.54 8.95
CA ALA A 93 -0.01 4.26 10.16
C ALA A 93 0.32 5.25 11.29
N ALA A 94 1.59 5.53 11.52
CA ALA A 94 2.03 6.51 12.53
C ALA A 94 1.53 7.92 12.19
N LEU A 95 1.69 8.35 10.94
CA LEU A 95 1.22 9.65 10.48
C LEU A 95 -0.30 9.78 10.59
N ILE A 96 -1.07 8.73 10.28
CA ILE A 96 -2.53 8.74 10.50
C ILE A 96 -2.83 8.95 11.98
N LEU A 97 -2.18 8.20 12.88
CA LEU A 97 -2.42 8.33 14.33
C LEU A 97 -2.03 9.71 14.88
N ILE A 98 -0.98 10.34 14.35
CA ILE A 98 -0.63 11.72 14.70
C ILE A 98 -1.79 12.68 14.37
N GLU A 99 -2.44 12.49 13.22
CA GLU A 99 -3.50 13.37 12.76
C GLU A 99 -4.83 13.15 13.50
N ILE A 100 -5.22 11.91 13.76
CA ILE A 100 -6.56 11.59 14.29
C ILE A 100 -6.57 11.10 15.74
N GLY A 101 -5.43 10.65 16.26
CA GLY A 101 -5.33 9.91 17.51
C GLY A 101 -5.90 8.50 17.42
N ASP A 102 -5.89 7.80 18.54
CA ASP A 102 -6.43 6.45 18.72
C ASP A 102 -7.86 6.43 19.30
N ASP A 103 -8.30 7.53 19.91
CA ASP A 103 -9.66 7.69 20.43
C ASP A 103 -10.63 8.29 19.39
N MET A 104 -11.54 7.46 18.88
CA MET A 104 -12.56 7.84 17.90
C MET A 104 -13.81 8.51 18.50
N ALA A 105 -13.97 8.51 19.83
CA ALA A 105 -15.09 9.18 20.49
C ALA A 105 -15.07 10.69 20.23
N ARG A 106 -13.88 11.30 20.09
CA ARG A 106 -13.70 12.73 19.77
C ARG A 106 -14.43 13.18 18.48
N PHE A 107 -14.58 12.28 17.52
CA PHE A 107 -15.28 12.57 16.27
C PHE A 107 -16.76 12.22 16.34
N GLY A 108 -17.15 11.26 17.18
CA GLY A 108 -18.53 10.78 17.36
C GLY A 108 -19.12 9.99 16.18
N SER A 109 -18.69 10.23 14.94
CA SER A 109 -19.08 9.42 13.79
C SER A 109 -18.00 9.39 12.70
N PRO A 110 -17.97 8.32 11.86
CA PRO A 110 -17.03 8.24 10.74
C PRO A 110 -17.28 9.32 9.68
N GLU A 111 -18.52 9.82 9.54
CA GLU A 111 -18.86 10.91 8.63
C GLU A 111 -18.27 12.24 9.09
N ARG A 112 -18.27 12.51 10.41
CA ARG A 112 -17.62 13.69 10.99
C ARG A 112 -16.11 13.65 10.79
N LEU A 113 -15.48 12.49 10.99
CA LEU A 113 -14.07 12.29 10.68
C LEU A 113 -13.78 12.51 9.18
N ALA A 114 -14.62 12.03 8.28
CA ALA A 114 -14.47 12.24 6.84
C ALA A 114 -14.59 13.71 6.41
N CYS A 115 -15.48 14.46 7.05
CA CYS A 115 -15.57 15.91 6.88
C CYS A 115 -14.30 16.60 7.38
N TRP A 116 -13.82 16.25 8.58
CA TRP A 116 -12.59 16.78 9.17
C TRP A 116 -11.36 16.52 8.29
N ALA A 117 -11.26 15.32 7.71
CA ALA A 117 -10.17 14.89 6.83
C ALA A 117 -10.29 15.41 5.38
N ALA A 118 -11.26 16.28 5.08
CA ALA A 118 -11.51 16.77 3.72
C ALA A 118 -11.66 15.63 2.68
N LEU A 119 -12.26 14.51 3.08
CA LEU A 119 -12.53 13.35 2.23
C LEU A 119 -14.03 13.21 1.88
N SER A 120 -14.88 14.05 2.45
CA SER A 120 -16.29 14.21 2.08
C SER A 120 -16.45 15.27 0.98
N PRO A 121 -17.30 15.03 -0.05
CA PRO A 121 -17.67 16.08 -1.00
C PRO A 121 -18.40 17.20 -0.27
N GLY A 122 -18.07 18.46 -0.57
CA GLY A 122 -18.73 19.61 0.05
C GLY A 122 -20.21 19.64 -0.29
N ASN A 123 -21.08 19.84 0.69
CA ASN A 123 -22.51 20.02 0.47
C ASN A 123 -22.82 21.50 0.18
N HIS A 124 -22.52 21.97 -1.03
CA HIS A 124 -22.90 23.31 -1.47
C HIS A 124 -24.31 23.28 -2.09
N GLU A 125 -25.33 23.22 -1.24
CA GLU A 125 -26.72 23.42 -1.63
C GLU A 125 -27.17 24.84 -1.26
N SER A 126 -27.66 25.60 -2.23
CA SER A 126 -28.36 26.87 -2.01
C SER A 126 -29.65 26.85 -2.81
N ALA A 127 -30.79 27.14 -2.18
CA ALA A 127 -32.10 27.20 -2.82
C ALA A 127 -32.45 25.95 -3.67
N GLY A 128 -32.21 24.74 -3.13
CA GLY A 128 -32.55 23.47 -3.77
C GLY A 128 -31.69 23.07 -4.98
N LYS A 129 -30.68 23.88 -5.35
CA LYS A 129 -29.72 23.55 -6.42
C LYS A 129 -28.39 23.11 -5.84
N ARG A 130 -27.94 21.91 -6.22
CA ARG A 130 -26.58 21.42 -5.94
C ARG A 130 -25.57 22.18 -6.78
N LYS A 131 -24.71 22.97 -6.14
CA LYS A 131 -23.53 23.58 -6.73
C LYS A 131 -22.33 22.62 -6.65
N SER A 132 -21.27 22.90 -7.40
CA SER A 132 -20.01 22.14 -7.37
C SER A 132 -19.50 22.03 -5.93
N GLY A 133 -19.54 20.81 -5.38
CA GLY A 133 -19.13 20.48 -4.02
C GLY A 133 -17.62 20.50 -3.85
N ARG A 134 -16.98 21.68 -3.90
CA ARG A 134 -15.57 21.82 -3.53
C ARG A 134 -15.40 21.23 -2.13
N ILE A 135 -14.35 20.42 -2.01
CA ILE A 135 -13.94 19.84 -0.72
C ILE A 135 -13.63 21.01 0.22
N GLY A 136 -14.19 20.97 1.43
CA GLY A 136 -14.05 22.05 2.43
C GLY A 136 -12.63 22.17 3.01
N HIS A 137 -12.47 23.09 3.97
CA HIS A 137 -11.23 23.35 4.72
C HIS A 137 -11.04 22.28 5.81
N GLY A 138 -10.70 21.06 5.40
CA GLY A 138 -10.27 19.99 6.31
C GLY A 138 -8.77 19.80 6.28
N ASN A 139 -8.26 18.96 7.18
CA ASN A 139 -6.83 18.66 7.27
C ASN A 139 -6.34 18.00 5.98
N THR A 140 -5.41 18.68 5.28
CA THR A 140 -4.91 18.24 3.97
C THR A 140 -3.85 17.15 4.10
N ALA A 141 -3.16 17.04 5.24
CA ALA A 141 -2.11 16.06 5.48
C ALA A 141 -2.69 14.64 5.49
N ILE A 142 -3.70 14.37 6.33
CA ILE A 142 -4.37 13.06 6.37
C ILE A 142 -4.95 12.66 5.03
N ARG A 143 -5.50 13.61 4.26
CA ARG A 143 -6.03 13.35 2.92
C ARG A 143 -4.91 12.88 1.98
N HIS A 144 -3.76 13.55 1.99
CA HIS A 144 -2.63 13.15 1.16
C HIS A 144 -2.11 11.77 1.57
N ILE A 145 -1.93 11.52 2.87
CA ILE A 145 -1.50 10.22 3.39
C ILE A 145 -2.44 9.11 2.91
N LEU A 146 -3.75 9.30 3.06
CA LEU A 146 -4.74 8.29 2.65
C LEU A 146 -4.86 8.13 1.13
N CYS A 147 -4.63 9.18 0.35
CA CYS A 147 -4.54 9.07 -1.11
C CYS A 147 -3.33 8.22 -1.54
N GLU A 148 -2.17 8.39 -0.90
CA GLU A 148 -0.99 7.55 -1.13
C GLU A 148 -1.24 6.11 -0.68
N CYS A 149 -1.86 5.92 0.48
CA CYS A 149 -2.27 4.59 0.94
C CYS A 149 -3.25 3.93 -0.05
N ALA A 150 -4.19 4.68 -0.62
CA ALA A 150 -5.12 4.18 -1.63
C ALA A 150 -4.41 3.84 -2.96
N ASN A 151 -3.39 4.62 -3.34
CA ASN A 151 -2.52 4.30 -4.49
C ASN A 151 -1.77 2.98 -4.27
N ALA A 152 -1.24 2.74 -3.07
CA ALA A 152 -0.61 1.47 -2.72
C ALA A 152 -1.65 0.33 -2.69
N ALA A 153 -2.79 0.55 -2.04
CA ALA A 153 -3.87 -0.42 -1.90
C ALA A 153 -4.37 -0.94 -3.26
N ARG A 154 -4.45 -0.09 -4.29
CA ARG A 154 -4.92 -0.49 -5.63
C ARG A 154 -4.03 -1.54 -6.31
N MET A 155 -2.77 -1.62 -5.92
CA MET A 155 -1.79 -2.58 -6.46
C MET A 155 -1.84 -3.93 -5.74
N THR A 156 -2.66 -4.06 -4.68
CA THR A 156 -2.81 -5.30 -3.92
C THR A 156 -3.94 -6.20 -4.46
N ARG A 157 -4.03 -7.41 -3.91
CA ARG A 157 -5.15 -8.34 -4.13
C ARG A 157 -6.18 -8.19 -3.00
N SER A 158 -6.82 -7.03 -2.91
CA SER A 158 -7.81 -6.73 -1.86
C SER A 158 -9.14 -6.22 -2.41
N THR A 159 -10.19 -6.19 -1.57
CA THR A 159 -11.46 -5.53 -1.89
C THR A 159 -11.33 -4.02 -2.08
N LEU A 160 -10.30 -3.39 -1.50
CA LEU A 160 -9.96 -2.00 -1.80
C LEU A 160 -9.50 -1.84 -3.25
N ALA A 161 -8.63 -2.74 -3.74
CA ALA A 161 -8.23 -2.77 -5.14
C ALA A 161 -9.41 -3.07 -6.08
N ALA A 162 -10.30 -4.00 -5.72
CA ALA A 162 -11.52 -4.27 -6.49
C ALA A 162 -12.46 -3.04 -6.54
N LYS A 163 -12.59 -2.31 -5.43
CA LYS A 163 -13.34 -1.05 -5.38
C LYS A 163 -12.72 0.00 -6.32
N TYR A 164 -11.40 0.16 -6.31
CA TYR A 164 -10.71 1.05 -7.24
C TYR A 164 -11.03 0.69 -8.70
N ARG A 165 -10.87 -0.58 -9.08
CA ARG A 165 -11.13 -1.05 -10.46
C ARG A 165 -12.57 -0.77 -10.90
N SER A 166 -13.56 -1.05 -10.05
CA SER A 166 -14.97 -0.77 -10.37
C SER A 166 -15.29 0.73 -10.50
N LEU A 167 -14.55 1.61 -9.82
CA LEU A 167 -14.70 3.06 -9.94
C LEU A 167 -14.06 3.59 -11.22
N MET A 168 -12.94 3.02 -11.66
CA MET A 168 -12.24 3.42 -12.89
C MET A 168 -13.08 3.28 -14.15
N VAL A 169 -14.12 2.44 -14.14
CA VAL A 169 -15.11 2.32 -15.23
C VAL A 169 -15.83 3.65 -15.51
N ARG A 170 -16.00 4.50 -14.48
CA ARG A 170 -16.85 5.71 -14.58
C ARG A 170 -16.23 6.98 -13.97
N LYS A 171 -15.05 6.89 -13.36
CA LYS A 171 -14.37 8.02 -12.70
C LYS A 171 -12.93 8.12 -13.17
N SER A 172 -12.42 9.35 -13.24
CA SER A 172 -10.99 9.58 -13.42
C SER A 172 -10.18 9.04 -12.24
N HIS A 173 -8.89 8.75 -12.50
CA HIS A 173 -7.97 8.21 -11.50
C HIS A 173 -8.01 8.98 -10.17
N LYS A 174 -7.85 10.31 -10.20
CA LYS A 174 -7.88 11.15 -8.99
C LYS A 174 -9.18 11.01 -8.21
N LYS A 175 -10.33 10.97 -8.89
CA LYS A 175 -11.65 10.80 -8.25
C LYS A 175 -11.83 9.40 -7.67
N ALA A 176 -11.28 8.37 -8.33
CA ALA A 176 -11.31 7.00 -7.83
C ALA A 176 -10.44 6.84 -6.57
N ILE A 177 -9.23 7.42 -6.55
CA ILE A 177 -8.33 7.42 -5.39
C ILE A 177 -8.98 8.09 -4.18
N VAL A 178 -9.55 9.29 -4.34
CA VAL A 178 -10.24 9.99 -3.24
C VAL A 178 -11.39 9.15 -2.68
N ALA A 179 -12.16 8.47 -3.54
CA ALA A 179 -13.25 7.60 -3.08
C ALA A 179 -12.76 6.35 -2.33
N VAL A 180 -11.60 5.80 -2.70
CA VAL A 180 -10.96 4.69 -1.96
C VAL A 180 -10.39 5.19 -0.64
N ALA A 181 -9.71 6.34 -0.62
CA ALA A 181 -9.21 7.00 0.58
C ALA A 181 -10.35 7.29 1.58
N HIS A 182 -11.49 7.80 1.12
CA HIS A 182 -12.68 7.98 1.94
C HIS A 182 -13.20 6.66 2.53
N LYS A 183 -13.22 5.57 1.74
CA LYS A 183 -13.56 4.25 2.26
C LYS A 183 -12.55 3.76 3.31
N MET A 184 -11.26 3.97 3.07
CA MET A 184 -10.19 3.60 4.01
C MET A 184 -10.33 4.35 5.33
N LEU A 185 -10.61 5.65 5.31
CA LEU A 185 -10.84 6.44 6.52
C LEU A 185 -12.01 5.91 7.37
N ARG A 186 -13.13 5.56 6.72
CA ARG A 186 -14.28 4.95 7.42
C ARG A 186 -13.93 3.58 8.00
N LEU A 187 -13.10 2.79 7.31
CA LEU A 187 -12.58 1.54 7.85
C LEU A 187 -11.71 1.80 9.08
N ILE A 188 -10.73 2.71 8.98
CA ILE A 188 -9.85 3.11 10.10
C ILE A 188 -10.66 3.49 11.34
N TYR A 189 -11.69 4.32 11.19
CA TYR A 189 -12.60 4.68 12.28
C TYR A 189 -13.20 3.45 12.96
N LEU A 190 -13.75 2.51 12.17
CA LEU A 190 -14.37 1.30 12.69
C LEU A 190 -13.35 0.37 13.36
N LEU A 191 -12.17 0.20 12.78
CA LEU A 191 -11.11 -0.64 13.33
C LEU A 191 -10.65 -0.10 14.69
N LEU A 192 -10.37 1.20 14.79
CA LEU A 192 -9.96 1.83 16.05
C LEU A 192 -11.08 1.81 17.10
N SER A 193 -12.33 2.04 16.69
CA SER A 193 -13.48 2.02 17.61
C SER A 193 -13.76 0.62 18.18
N ARG A 194 -13.56 -0.43 17.36
CA ARG A 194 -13.85 -1.83 17.75
C ARG A 194 -12.63 -2.57 18.28
N ARG A 195 -11.42 -2.04 18.05
CA ARG A 195 -10.13 -2.69 18.29
C ARG A 195 -10.00 -4.04 17.58
N GLU A 196 -10.57 -4.13 16.38
CA GLU A 196 -10.57 -5.35 15.55
C GLU A 196 -9.71 -5.11 14.29
N PRO A 197 -8.92 -6.10 13.85
CA PRO A 197 -8.08 -5.96 12.67
C PRO A 197 -8.90 -5.95 11.39
N TYR A 198 -8.33 -5.40 10.32
CA TYR A 198 -8.95 -5.45 9.01
C TYR A 198 -8.99 -6.89 8.50
N ILE A 199 -10.21 -7.35 8.20
CA ILE A 199 -10.45 -8.63 7.55
C ILE A 199 -11.05 -8.35 6.18
N ASP A 200 -10.34 -8.76 5.12
CA ASP A 200 -10.83 -8.59 3.76
C ASP A 200 -11.94 -9.61 3.46
N ARG A 201 -13.19 -9.15 3.42
CA ARG A 201 -14.36 -10.00 3.12
C ARG A 201 -14.32 -10.67 1.74
N GLY A 202 -13.52 -10.15 0.81
CA GLY A 202 -13.35 -10.77 -0.52
C GLY A 202 -12.34 -11.91 -0.53
N ILE A 203 -11.67 -12.17 0.60
CA ILE A 203 -10.67 -13.22 0.74
C ILE A 203 -11.19 -14.23 1.76
N ASP A 204 -11.35 -15.47 1.31
CA ASP A 204 -11.65 -16.57 2.23
C ASP A 204 -10.37 -17.04 2.93
N TYR A 205 -10.09 -16.42 4.08
CA TYR A 205 -8.95 -16.76 4.91
C TYR A 205 -9.04 -18.18 5.48
N ALA A 206 -10.25 -18.70 5.71
CA ALA A 206 -10.45 -20.06 6.21
C ALA A 206 -10.04 -21.09 5.14
N ALA A 207 -10.51 -20.91 3.90
CA ALA A 207 -10.08 -21.74 2.77
C ALA A 207 -8.58 -21.61 2.49
N MET A 208 -8.00 -20.41 2.60
CA MET A 208 -6.57 -20.19 2.40
C MET A 208 -5.72 -20.90 3.47
N SER A 209 -6.11 -20.78 4.75
CA SER A 209 -5.46 -21.48 5.87
C SER A 209 -5.59 -23.00 5.72
N ALA A 210 -6.80 -23.47 5.38
CA ALA A 210 -7.05 -24.89 5.14
C ALA A 210 -6.18 -25.43 4.01
N ARG A 211 -6.09 -24.72 2.86
CA ARG A 211 -5.22 -25.13 1.75
C ARG A 211 -3.75 -25.19 2.13
N LYS A 212 -3.25 -24.23 2.93
CA LYS A 212 -1.86 -24.19 3.38
C LYS A 212 -1.54 -25.33 4.35
N ASN A 213 -2.45 -25.63 5.27
CA ASN A 213 -2.25 -26.62 6.32
C ASN A 213 -2.70 -28.03 5.92
N ALA A 214 -3.52 -28.17 4.87
CA ALA A 214 -4.08 -29.44 4.41
C ALA A 214 -3.02 -30.54 4.27
N PRO A 215 -1.84 -30.32 3.64
CA PRO A 215 -0.84 -31.38 3.53
C PRO A 215 -0.36 -31.91 4.89
N ARG A 216 -0.25 -31.04 5.89
CA ARG A 216 0.14 -31.43 7.26
C ARG A 216 -0.98 -32.21 7.94
N TRP A 217 -2.23 -31.73 7.83
CA TRP A 217 -3.39 -32.42 8.40
C TRP A 217 -3.63 -33.78 7.75
N ILE A 218 -3.45 -33.88 6.43
CA ILE A 218 -3.52 -35.15 5.69
C ILE A 218 -2.51 -36.15 6.27
N ARG A 219 -1.23 -35.79 6.37
CA ARG A 219 -0.21 -36.67 6.96
C ARG A 219 -0.54 -37.10 8.39
N GLN A 220 -1.09 -36.19 9.21
CA GLN A 220 -1.51 -36.52 10.57
C GLN A 220 -2.69 -37.49 10.58
N LEU A 221 -3.67 -37.29 9.70
CA LEU A 221 -4.83 -38.18 9.55
C LEU A 221 -4.44 -39.55 9.00
N GLU A 222 -3.48 -39.61 8.07
CA GLU A 222 -2.89 -40.85 7.54
C GLU A 222 -2.16 -41.62 8.66
N ALA A 223 -1.34 -40.93 9.46
CA ALA A 223 -0.59 -41.54 10.55
C ALA A 223 -1.49 -42.17 11.63
N ILE A 224 -2.66 -41.60 11.90
CA ILE A 224 -3.64 -42.14 12.87
C ILE A 224 -4.68 -43.06 12.21
N GLY A 225 -4.55 -43.37 10.91
CA GLY A 225 -5.47 -44.24 10.18
C GLY A 225 -6.90 -43.68 10.01
N LYS A 226 -7.08 -42.36 10.14
CA LYS A 226 -8.38 -41.67 9.99
C LYS A 226 -8.53 -40.98 8.64
N TRP A 227 -7.54 -41.07 7.76
CA TRP A 227 -7.64 -40.58 6.39
C TRP A 227 -8.47 -41.56 5.55
N PRO A 228 -9.54 -41.11 4.87
CA PRO A 228 -10.36 -41.99 4.05
C PRO A 228 -9.51 -42.54 2.90
N GLN A 229 -9.42 -43.87 2.79
CA GLN A 229 -8.83 -44.50 1.62
C GLN A 229 -9.74 -44.25 0.41
N PRO A 230 -9.18 -43.97 -0.78
CA PRO A 230 -10.00 -43.85 -1.99
C PRO A 230 -10.81 -45.12 -2.14
N ALA A 231 -12.14 -44.99 -2.18
CA ALA A 231 -13.02 -46.11 -2.45
C ALA A 231 -12.54 -46.77 -3.74
N ALA A 232 -12.15 -48.04 -3.68
CA ALA A 232 -11.75 -48.80 -4.85
C ALA A 232 -12.85 -48.59 -5.90
N ALA A 233 -12.49 -47.99 -7.03
CA ALA A 233 -13.39 -47.86 -8.16
C ALA A 233 -13.83 -49.28 -8.53
N GLY A 234 -15.04 -49.64 -8.11
CA GLY A 234 -15.60 -50.95 -8.38
C GLY A 234 -15.67 -51.10 -9.89
N ASN A 235 -14.80 -51.96 -10.42
CA ASN A 235 -14.95 -52.50 -11.76
C ASN A 235 -16.34 -53.16 -11.83
N SER A 236 -17.33 -52.44 -12.35
CA SER A 236 -18.51 -53.05 -12.95
C SER A 236 -18.06 -53.61 -14.31
N ALA A 237 -17.34 -54.72 -14.25
CA ALA A 237 -17.13 -55.60 -15.37
C ALA A 237 -18.01 -56.84 -15.11
N ALA A 238 -18.88 -57.10 -16.08
CA ALA A 238 -19.61 -58.35 -16.33
C ALA A 238 -20.65 -58.81 -15.30
N ALA A 239 -21.92 -58.81 -15.71
CA ALA A 239 -22.71 -60.04 -15.85
C ALA A 239 -23.96 -59.76 -16.70
N HIS A 240 -23.99 -60.44 -17.86
CA HIS A 240 -25.09 -60.89 -18.72
C HIS A 240 -26.50 -60.31 -18.57
#